data_AF-A0A847EMM4-F1
#
_entry.id   AF-A0A847EMM4-F1
#
_cell.length_a   1.000
_cell.length_b   1.000
_cell.length_c   1.000
_cell.angle_alpha   90.00
_cell.angle_beta   90.00
_cell.angle_gamma   90.00
#
_symmetry.space_group_name_H-M   'P 1'
#
loop_
_entity.id
_entity.type
_entity.pdbx_description
1 polymer ?
#
loop_
_entity_poly.entity_id
_entity_poly.type
_entity_poly.pdbx_seq_one_letter_code
_entity_poly.pdbx_strand_id
1 'polypeptide(L)' 'NMDDGFLRFELNRYLGWPGQAPSYKVGQRIWEQIRADAAAAAQARGEEFSLKDFHTRALNLGSLPLDVLRDALVG' A
#
# COMPACT_ATOMS: atom_id res chain seq x y z
N ASN A 1 25.99 9.00 -2.88
CA ASN A 1 25.97 8.55 -1.48
C ASN A 1 25.18 9.54 -0.65
N MET A 2 24.43 9.05 0.33
CA MET A 2 23.73 9.92 1.29
C MET A 2 24.75 10.63 2.19
N ASP A 3 24.40 11.85 2.60
CA ASP A 3 25.19 12.66 3.53
C ASP A 3 25.24 12.02 4.93
N ASP A 4 26.37 12.15 5.64
CA ASP A 4 26.55 11.53 6.97
C ASP A 4 25.60 12.11 8.03
N GLY A 5 25.32 13.42 7.96
CA GLY A 5 24.35 14.06 8.84
C GLY A 5 22.94 13.52 8.64
N PHE A 6 22.55 13.29 7.38
CA PHE A 6 21.28 12.65 7.03
C PHE A 6 21.19 11.21 7.56
N LEU A 7 22.26 10.41 7.39
CA LEU A 7 22.30 9.03 7.87
C LEU A 7 22.13 8.94 9.39
N ARG A 8 22.81 9.80 10.15
CA ARG A 8 22.68 9.86 11.62
C ARG A 8 21.27 10.25 12.06
N PHE A 9 20.66 11.21 11.35
CA PHE A 9 19.29 11.61 11.63
C PHE A 9 18.31 10.45 11.42
N GLU A 10 18.37 9.77 10.28
CA GLU A 10 17.48 8.63 10.00
C GLU A 10 17.70 7.47 10.99
N LEU A 11 18.96 7.18 11.36
CA LEU A 11 19.24 6.17 12.38
C LEU A 11 18.54 6.49 13.71
N ASN A 12 18.70 7.72 14.22
CA ASN A 12 18.04 8.14 15.45
C ASN A 12 16.51 8.12 15.33
N ARG A 13 15.98 8.51 14.17
CA ARG A 13 14.55 8.46 13.88
C ARG A 13 14.00 7.04 13.94
N TYR A 14 14.72 6.06 13.37
CA TYR A 14 14.30 4.66 13.37
C TYR A 14 14.33 4.04 14.77
N LEU A 15 15.34 4.39 15.58
CA LEU A 15 15.42 3.93 16.97
C LEU A 15 14.36 4.60 17.86
N GLY A 16 14.05 5.88 17.61
CA GLY A 16 13.08 6.67 18.38
C GLY A 16 11.62 6.47 17.98
N TRP A 17 11.35 5.94 16.79
CA TRP A 17 9.99 5.73 16.28
C TRP A 17 9.82 4.34 15.65
N PRO A 18 9.72 3.29 16.48
CA PRO A 18 9.73 1.91 16.01
C PRO A 18 8.53 1.63 15.10
N GLY A 19 8.77 0.87 14.03
CA GLY A 19 7.73 0.43 13.08
C GLY A 19 7.35 1.44 11.99
N GLN A 20 7.72 2.72 12.12
CA GLN A 20 7.36 3.74 11.12
C GLN A 20 8.10 3.52 9.80
N ALA A 21 9.42 3.26 9.83
CA ALA A 21 10.23 3.21 8.61
C ALA A 21 9.88 2.06 7.64
N PRO A 22 9.49 0.86 8.12
CA PRO A 22 9.00 -0.18 7.20
C PRO A 22 7.65 0.14 6.55
N SER A 23 6.83 1.01 7.15
CA SER A 23 5.46 1.29 6.70
C SER A 23 5.37 1.70 5.23
N TYR A 24 6.38 2.40 4.70
CA TYR A 24 6.41 2.80 3.29
C TYR A 24 6.42 1.60 2.35
N LYS A 25 7.36 0.66 2.54
CA LYS A 25 7.51 -0.50 1.67
C LYS A 25 6.50 -1.59 1.98
N VAL A 26 6.12 -1.76 3.24
CA VAL A 26 5.05 -2.68 3.63
C VAL A 26 3.71 -2.21 3.05
N GLY A 27 3.39 -0.92 3.17
CA GLY A 27 2.18 -0.33 2.60
C GLY A 27 2.13 -0.46 1.08
N GLN A 28 3.21 -0.13 0.38
CA GLN A 28 3.31 -0.35 -1.07
C GLN A 28 3.06 -1.82 -1.44
N ARG A 29 3.75 -2.75 -0.78
CA ARG A 29 3.62 -4.18 -1.07
C ARG A 29 2.18 -4.67 -0.91
N ILE A 30 1.51 -4.25 0.17
CA ILE A 30 0.12 -4.66 0.42
C ILE A 30 -0.83 -4.02 -0.60
N TRP A 31 -0.62 -2.76 -0.97
CA TRP A 31 -1.37 -2.12 -2.06
C TRP A 31 -1.25 -2.86 -3.40
N GLU A 32 -0.03 -3.26 -3.76
CA GLU A 32 0.23 -4.03 -4.98
C GLU A 32 -0.45 -5.41 -4.94
N GLN A 33 -0.47 -6.05 -3.76
CA GLN A 33 -1.18 -7.32 -3.55
C GLN A 33 -2.69 -7.14 -3.69
N ILE A 34 -3.29 -6.14 -3.04
CA ILE A 34 -4.74 -5.85 -3.15
C ILE A 34 -5.13 -5.64 -4.61
N ARG A 35 -4.31 -4.90 -5.38
CA ARG A 35 -4.54 -4.69 -6.82
C ARG A 35 -4.47 -6.00 -7.61
N ALA A 36 -3.47 -6.84 -7.34
CA ALA A 36 -3.33 -8.13 -8.00
C ALA A 36 -4.52 -9.06 -7.69
N ASP A 37 -4.96 -9.09 -6.43
CA ASP A 37 -6.10 -9.88 -5.99
C ASP A 37 -7.40 -9.40 -6.62
N ALA A 38 -7.62 -8.08 -6.72
CA ALA A 38 -8.77 -7.51 -7.41
C ALA A 38 -8.81 -7.87 -8.90
N ALA A 39 -7.65 -7.87 -9.57
CA ALA A 39 -7.54 -8.29 -10.97
C ALA A 39 -7.84 -9.79 -11.15
N ALA A 40 -7.30 -10.64 -10.26
CA ALA A 40 -7.58 -12.07 -10.26
C ALA A 40 -9.07 -12.36 -10.01
N ALA A 41 -9.71 -11.63 -9.10
CA ALA A 41 -11.14 -11.76 -8.84
C ALA A 41 -12.02 -11.37 -10.03
N ALA A 42 -11.68 -10.27 -10.74
CA ALA A 42 -12.36 -9.89 -11.97
C ALA A 42 -12.23 -10.97 -13.06
N GLN A 43 -11.01 -11.49 -13.25
CA GLN A 43 -10.77 -12.59 -14.19
C GLN A 43 -11.58 -13.84 -13.85
N ALA A 44 -11.66 -14.21 -12.58
CA ALA A 44 -12.46 -15.36 -12.12
C ALA A 44 -13.97 -15.20 -12.39
N ARG A 45 -14.46 -13.95 -12.44
CA ARG A 45 -15.84 -13.62 -12.82
C ARG A 45 -16.04 -13.43 -14.33
N GLY A 46 -14.99 -13.51 -15.14
CA GLY A 46 -15.04 -13.23 -16.58
C GLY A 46 -15.19 -11.74 -16.92
N GLU A 47 -14.84 -10.85 -15.98
CA GLU A 47 -14.89 -9.40 -16.14
C GLU A 47 -13.51 -8.85 -16.56
N GLU A 48 -13.49 -7.72 -17.28
CA GLU A 48 -12.26 -6.99 -17.57
C GLU A 48 -11.82 -6.15 -16.36
N PHE A 49 -10.56 -6.29 -15.94
CA PHE A 49 -10.01 -5.48 -14.86
C PHE A 49 -9.61 -4.09 -15.35
N SER A 50 -10.28 -3.05 -14.86
CA SER A 50 -9.94 -1.65 -15.11
C SER A 50 -9.06 -1.08 -14.00
N LEU A 51 -7.79 -0.80 -14.32
CA LEU A 51 -6.85 -0.17 -13.37
C LEU A 51 -7.30 1.24 -12.95
N LYS A 52 -7.91 1.98 -13.86
CA LYS A 52 -8.42 3.34 -13.59
C LYS A 52 -9.56 3.30 -12.57
N ASP A 53 -10.51 2.37 -12.74
CA ASP A 53 -11.67 2.28 -11.84
C ASP A 53 -11.26 1.73 -10.48
N PHE A 54 -10.32 0.78 -10.45
CA PHE A 54 -9.69 0.33 -9.20
C PHE A 54 -9.08 1.50 -8.42
N HIS A 55 -8.22 2.31 -9.05
CA HIS A 55 -7.60 3.45 -8.36
C HIS A 55 -8.64 4.49 -7.94
N THR A 56 -9.63 4.79 -8.78
CA THR A 56 -10.69 5.75 -8.46
C THR A 56 -11.47 5.32 -7.22
N ARG A 57 -11.92 4.05 -7.19
CA ARG A 57 -12.61 3.48 -6.02
C ARG A 57 -11.71 3.52 -4.79
N ALA A 58 -10.47 3.03 -4.89
CA ALA A 58 -9.56 2.91 -3.76
C ALA A 58 -9.19 4.26 -3.13
N LEU A 59 -8.93 5.30 -3.95
CA LEU A 59 -8.58 6.62 -3.44
C LEU A 59 -9.79 7.38 -2.86
N ASN A 60 -11.01 7.15 -3.39
CA ASN A 60 -12.23 7.75 -2.85
C ASN A 60 -12.59 7.25 -1.44
N LEU A 61 -12.05 6.10 -1.02
CA LEU A 61 -12.22 5.59 0.35
C LEU A 61 -11.42 6.39 1.40
N GLY A 62 -10.46 7.22 0.96
CA GLY A 62 -9.60 8.00 1.84
C GLY A 62 -8.52 7.16 2.53
N SER A 63 -7.97 7.69 3.63
CA SER A 63 -6.92 7.00 4.39
C SER A 63 -7.54 5.99 5.35
N LEU A 64 -7.33 4.71 5.05
CA LEU A 64 -7.83 3.58 5.83
C LEU A 64 -6.69 2.66 6.26
N PRO A 65 -6.86 1.87 7.34
CA PRO A 65 -6.01 0.71 7.59
C PRO A 65 -5.99 -0.23 6.39
N LEU A 66 -4.84 -0.84 6.10
CA LEU A 66 -4.67 -1.65 4.89
C LEU A 66 -5.57 -2.88 4.84
N ASP A 67 -5.91 -3.46 6.00
CA ASP A 67 -6.85 -4.58 6.09
C ASP A 67 -8.27 -4.15 5.70
N VAL A 68 -8.70 -2.97 6.16
CA VAL A 68 -10.01 -2.39 5.79
C VAL A 68 -10.04 -2.04 4.30
N LEU A 69 -8.94 -1.50 3.77
CA LEU A 69 -8.82 -1.21 2.34
C LEU A 69 -8.91 -2.50 1.50
N ARG A 70 -8.28 -3.58 1.94
CA ARG A 70 -8.33 -4.90 1.30
C ARG A 70 -9.76 -5.42 1.26
N ASP A 71 -10.43 -5.46 2.40
CA ASP A 71 -11.82 -5.93 2.51
C ASP A 71 -12.74 -5.08 1.62
N ALA A 72 -12.56 -3.76 1.60
CA ALA A 72 -13.37 -2.87 0.79
C ALA A 72 -13.14 -3.00 -0.74
N LEU A 73 -12.06 -3.63 -1.20
CA LEU A 73 -11.72 -3.72 -2.64
C LEU A 73 -11.77 -5.13 -3.19
N VAL A 74 -11.55 -6.15 -2.36
CA VAL A 74 -11.41 -7.56 -2.77
C VAL A 74 -12.43 -8.47 -2.09
N GLY A 75 -12.93 -8.10 -0.89
CA GLY A 75 -14.06 -8.77 -0.24
C GLY A 75 -15.36 -8.55 -0.98
#